data_AF-A0A3M7EAH3-F1
#
_entry.id   AF-A0A3M7EAH3-F1
#
_cell.length_a   1.000
_cell.length_b   1.000
_cell.length_c   1.000
_cell.angle_alpha   90.00
_cell.angle_beta   90.00
_cell.angle_gamma   90.00
#
_symmetry.space_group_name_H-M   'P 1'
#
loop_
_entity.id
_entity.type
_entity.pdbx_description
1 polymer ?
#
loop_
_entity_poly.entity_id
_entity_poly.type
_entity_poly.pdbx_seq_one_letter_code
_entity_poly.pdbx_strand_id
1 'polypeptide(L)'
;MTEKLGSSGHNEAAADASDAAPRRSFGQKFARHCTRFWWLHLIIFIIVVLVVVLPVIYVGYPKIAQDGINSATLHITSQEVLNPTPDHVDVSLTSRFITDSSYHPDLEAFNASLYLQGRDRSFINLGIPDIDGAKNGTVVQVDQKAAVIGNRDEFERYCETTLGSEEYTVFLTGSGGLKQGSLPSTNVDYNNSVTIKGLNQLKGLTVTNFSLLSNTLESGANSRGQVMIPNPSVLTLALGDVYIDMYVNDTFIANATMPSLTLTPGNNTYLIESTTNETQVALLLQQDEYHCGVLPVDIRGNRSVADGEVLSYYSKALQAVPVRTDFNITPTLEEAGLGAAVGGPDSCKSSS
;
A
#
# COMPACT_ATOMS: atom_id res chain seq x y z
N MET A 1 85.86 58.01 -55.57
CA MET A 1 87.04 57.14 -55.39
C MET A 1 86.57 55.72 -55.60
N THR A 2 86.81 55.12 -56.78
CA THR A 2 88.00 54.29 -57.08
C THR A 2 88.17 53.21 -56.01
N GLU A 3 88.19 51.91 -56.26
CA GLU A 3 88.77 51.15 -57.37
C GLU A 3 88.34 49.67 -57.17
N LYS A 4 87.86 48.97 -58.20
CA LYS A 4 88.58 47.95 -59.03
C LYS A 4 88.41 46.50 -58.54
N LEU A 5 87.83 45.66 -59.42
CA LEU A 5 88.49 44.66 -60.30
C LEU A 5 88.78 43.35 -59.55
N GLY A 6 88.64 42.18 -60.14
CA GLY A 6 88.37 41.74 -61.51
C GLY A 6 88.10 40.22 -61.45
N SER A 7 87.42 39.65 -62.45
CA SER A 7 88.05 38.98 -63.60
C SER A 7 88.70 37.63 -63.20
N SER A 8 88.55 36.48 -63.86
CA SER A 8 87.92 36.03 -65.10
C SER A 8 88.18 34.51 -65.20
N GLY A 9 87.37 33.79 -65.98
CA GLY A 9 87.79 32.57 -66.68
C GLY A 9 87.01 31.31 -66.29
N HIS A 10 86.01 30.87 -67.05
CA HIS A 10 85.99 30.10 -68.31
C HIS A 10 85.87 28.57 -68.13
N ASN A 11 84.69 28.07 -68.52
CA ASN A 11 84.19 26.74 -68.96
C ASN A 11 85.20 25.57 -69.11
N GLU A 12 84.86 24.30 -68.88
CA GLU A 12 83.95 23.50 -69.73
C GLU A 12 83.52 22.13 -69.12
N ALA A 13 82.25 21.80 -69.37
CA ALA A 13 81.55 20.50 -69.49
C ALA A 13 81.69 19.36 -68.43
N ALA A 14 80.56 19.06 -67.78
CA ALA A 14 79.74 17.84 -67.99
C ALA A 14 79.17 17.22 -66.69
N ALA A 15 77.88 16.85 -66.80
CA ALA A 15 77.17 15.82 -66.06
C ALA A 15 76.73 16.06 -64.60
N ASP A 16 75.41 15.94 -64.45
CA ASP A 16 74.72 15.22 -63.37
C ASP A 16 74.49 15.92 -62.03
N ALA A 17 73.21 16.15 -61.72
CA ALA A 17 72.54 15.52 -60.59
C ALA A 17 71.32 16.37 -60.19
N SER A 18 70.14 15.85 -60.53
CA SER A 18 68.88 16.28 -59.96
C SER A 18 68.88 16.06 -58.44
N ASP A 19 69.06 17.09 -57.63
CA ASP A 19 68.79 16.99 -56.20
C ASP A 19 67.31 17.34 -55.93
N ALA A 20 66.45 16.36 -56.21
CA ALA A 20 65.05 16.42 -55.82
C ALA A 20 64.96 16.22 -54.30
N ALA A 21 64.67 17.31 -53.58
CA ALA A 21 64.43 17.29 -52.13
C ALA A 21 63.55 16.10 -51.70
N PRO A 22 63.90 15.38 -50.60
CA PRO A 22 63.23 14.14 -50.24
C PRO A 22 61.75 14.39 -49.99
N ARG A 23 60.88 13.64 -50.68
CA ARG A 23 59.43 13.72 -50.51
C ARG A 23 59.05 13.31 -49.09
N ARG A 24 58.65 14.30 -48.28
CA ARG A 24 58.24 14.14 -46.87
C ARG A 24 57.14 13.08 -46.72
N SER A 25 57.33 12.16 -45.77
CA SER A 25 56.40 11.04 -45.52
C SER A 25 55.08 11.50 -44.89
N PHE A 26 54.04 10.68 -45.09
CA PHE A 26 52.66 10.95 -44.66
C PHE A 26 52.55 11.21 -43.15
N GLY A 27 53.37 10.52 -42.33
CA GLY A 27 53.39 10.67 -40.87
C GLY A 27 53.89 12.04 -40.38
N GLN A 28 54.90 12.63 -41.05
CA GLN A 28 55.42 13.96 -40.68
C GLN A 28 54.44 15.09 -41.04
N LYS A 29 53.59 14.91 -42.06
CA LYS A 29 52.54 15.86 -42.43
C LYS A 29 51.34 15.78 -41.49
N PHE A 30 50.97 14.58 -41.05
CA PHE A 30 49.89 14.36 -40.08
C PHE A 30 50.29 14.89 -38.69
N ALA A 31 51.53 14.65 -38.23
CA ALA A 31 52.05 15.21 -36.98
C ALA A 31 52.04 16.75 -36.95
N ARG A 32 52.35 17.41 -38.08
CA ARG A 32 52.28 18.88 -38.21
C ARG A 32 50.84 19.40 -38.29
N HIS A 33 49.92 18.62 -38.84
CA HIS A 33 48.49 18.95 -38.90
C HIS A 33 47.83 18.83 -37.52
N CYS A 34 48.10 17.73 -36.80
CA CYS A 34 47.63 17.54 -35.43
C CYS A 34 48.24 18.56 -34.46
N THR A 35 49.51 18.99 -34.62
CA THR A 35 50.09 20.06 -33.77
C THR A 35 49.61 21.47 -34.14
N ARG A 36 49.20 21.73 -35.39
CA ARG A 36 48.71 23.05 -35.84
C ARG A 36 47.20 23.25 -35.63
N PHE A 37 46.41 22.18 -35.73
CA PHE A 37 44.94 22.20 -35.64
C PHE A 37 44.41 21.37 -34.46
N TRP A 38 45.25 21.04 -33.47
CA TRP A 38 44.88 20.31 -32.27
C TRP A 38 43.63 20.90 -31.59
N TRP A 39 43.59 22.23 -31.48
CA TRP A 39 42.48 22.98 -30.88
C TRP A 39 41.15 22.78 -31.63
N LEU A 40 41.18 22.65 -32.96
CA LEU A 40 39.97 22.42 -33.77
C LEU A 40 39.45 20.99 -33.60
N HIS A 41 40.36 20.00 -33.51
CA HIS A 41 39.99 18.61 -33.21
C HIS A 41 39.45 18.48 -31.78
N LEU A 42 40.03 19.21 -30.82
CA LEU A 42 39.54 19.30 -29.45
C LEU A 42 38.13 19.93 -29.40
N ILE A 43 37.89 21.01 -30.12
CA ILE A 43 36.56 21.64 -30.22
C ILE A 43 35.55 20.67 -30.84
N ILE A 44 35.87 20.01 -31.95
CA ILE A 44 34.97 19.02 -32.58
C ILE A 44 34.70 17.86 -31.62
N PHE A 45 35.72 17.35 -30.93
CA PHE A 45 35.55 16.31 -29.92
C PHE A 45 34.61 16.77 -28.80
N ILE A 46 34.79 17.98 -28.27
CA ILE A 46 33.89 18.57 -27.26
C ILE A 46 32.47 18.67 -27.79
N ILE A 47 32.27 19.15 -29.02
CA ILE A 47 30.94 19.25 -29.63
C ILE A 47 30.29 17.86 -29.75
N VAL A 48 31.02 16.86 -30.24
CA VAL A 48 30.50 15.49 -30.36
C VAL A 48 30.15 14.92 -28.99
N VAL A 49 31.01 15.12 -27.99
CA VAL A 49 30.74 14.71 -26.60
C VAL A 49 29.49 15.40 -26.09
N LEU A 50 29.33 16.72 -26.28
CA LEU A 50 28.13 17.43 -25.84
C LEU A 50 26.86 16.95 -26.57
N VAL A 51 26.94 16.73 -27.89
CA VAL A 51 25.80 16.24 -28.70
C VAL A 51 25.38 14.83 -28.29
N VAL A 52 26.27 14.02 -27.72
CA VAL A 52 25.92 12.68 -27.20
C VAL A 52 25.50 12.73 -25.73
N VAL A 53 26.25 13.44 -24.89
CA VAL A 53 26.04 13.49 -23.44
C VAL A 53 24.77 14.26 -23.08
N LEU A 54 24.49 15.39 -23.73
CA LEU A 54 23.30 16.19 -23.40
C LEU A 54 22.00 15.42 -23.67
N PRO A 55 21.78 14.75 -24.82
CA PRO A 55 20.58 13.92 -25.00
C PRO A 55 20.48 12.77 -24.01
N VAL A 56 21.60 12.11 -23.65
CA VAL A 56 21.57 11.04 -22.64
C VAL A 56 21.11 11.58 -21.28
N ILE A 57 21.62 12.73 -20.85
CA ILE A 57 21.26 13.32 -19.56
C ILE A 57 19.84 13.91 -19.57
N TYR A 58 19.43 14.62 -20.62
CA TYR A 58 18.16 15.35 -20.61
C TYR A 58 16.99 14.58 -21.22
N VAL A 59 17.24 13.48 -21.94
CA VAL A 59 16.18 12.65 -22.57
C VAL A 59 16.28 11.20 -22.13
N GLY A 60 17.48 10.63 -22.05
CA GLY A 60 17.69 9.24 -21.65
C GLY A 60 17.40 9.02 -20.16
N TYR A 61 18.02 9.83 -19.30
CA TYR A 61 17.90 9.70 -17.85
C TYR A 61 16.46 9.85 -17.32
N PRO A 62 15.65 10.86 -17.70
CA PRO A 62 14.25 10.95 -17.27
C PRO A 62 13.42 9.71 -17.63
N LYS A 63 13.66 9.11 -18.81
CA LYS A 63 12.98 7.88 -19.23
C LYS A 63 13.39 6.68 -18.40
N ILE A 64 14.69 6.50 -18.17
CA ILE A 64 15.21 5.42 -17.32
C ILE A 64 14.69 5.56 -15.89
N ALA A 65 14.64 6.79 -15.36
CA ALA A 65 14.07 7.09 -14.05
C ALA A 65 12.60 6.68 -13.98
N GLN A 66 11.79 7.08 -14.98
CA GLN A 66 10.37 6.73 -15.05
C GLN A 66 10.17 5.21 -15.19
N ASP A 67 10.92 4.54 -16.06
CA ASP A 67 10.86 3.09 -16.26
C ASP A 67 11.23 2.36 -14.95
N GLY A 68 12.22 2.87 -14.21
CA GLY A 68 12.60 2.38 -12.89
C GLY A 68 11.43 2.42 -11.90
N ILE A 69 10.73 3.54 -11.80
CA ILE A 69 9.55 3.70 -10.93
C ILE A 69 8.38 2.82 -11.38
N ASN A 70 8.11 2.73 -12.69
CA ASN A 70 7.02 1.91 -13.24
C ASN A 70 7.24 0.41 -13.02
N SER A 71 8.50 -0.04 -12.97
CA SER A 71 8.86 -1.44 -12.75
C SER A 71 8.89 -1.84 -11.27
N ALA A 72 8.94 -0.85 -10.37
CA ALA A 72 9.03 -1.10 -8.94
C ALA A 72 7.66 -1.39 -8.33
N THR A 73 7.62 -2.24 -7.30
CA THR A 73 6.40 -2.56 -6.56
C THR A 73 6.57 -2.27 -5.08
N LEU A 74 5.45 -2.03 -4.39
CA LEU A 74 5.42 -1.87 -2.93
C LEU A 74 4.77 -3.09 -2.29
N HIS A 75 5.42 -3.64 -1.26
CA HIS A 75 4.83 -4.67 -0.41
C HIS A 75 4.51 -4.08 0.96
N ILE A 76 3.24 -3.99 1.33
CA ILE A 76 2.83 -3.47 2.64
C ILE A 76 3.10 -4.54 3.70
N THR A 77 3.79 -4.16 4.77
CA THR A 77 4.12 -5.06 5.89
C THR A 77 3.37 -4.71 7.16
N SER A 78 2.94 -3.46 7.33
CA SER A 78 2.07 -3.00 8.41
C SER A 78 1.27 -1.80 7.94
N GLN A 79 0.01 -1.71 8.37
CA GLN A 79 -0.82 -0.53 8.20
C GLN A 79 -1.69 -0.36 9.44
N GLU A 80 -1.68 0.84 10.02
CA GLU A 80 -2.47 1.18 11.20
C GLU A 80 -3.34 2.38 10.88
N VAL A 81 -4.63 2.26 11.18
CA VAL A 81 -5.61 3.35 11.09
C VAL A 81 -6.16 3.57 12.49
N LEU A 82 -5.66 4.61 13.15
CA LEU A 82 -5.89 4.91 14.55
C LEU A 82 -6.56 6.28 14.71
N ASN A 83 -6.98 6.58 15.94
CA ASN A 83 -7.61 7.85 16.31
C ASN A 83 -8.65 8.35 15.29
N PRO A 84 -9.63 7.52 14.92
CA PRO A 84 -10.62 7.87 13.91
C PRO A 84 -11.54 8.99 14.39
N THR A 85 -11.85 9.90 13.49
CA THR A 85 -12.89 10.95 13.63
C THR A 85 -13.74 10.95 12.34
N PRO A 86 -14.88 11.67 12.30
CA PRO A 86 -15.70 11.72 11.10
C PRO A 86 -14.98 12.21 9.82
N ASP A 87 -13.94 13.05 9.97
CA ASP A 87 -13.23 13.71 8.86
C ASP A 87 -11.73 13.37 8.76
N HIS A 88 -11.15 12.79 9.81
CA HIS A 88 -9.71 12.51 9.89
C HIS A 88 -9.40 11.13 10.51
N VAL A 89 -8.26 10.58 10.11
CA VAL A 89 -7.66 9.38 10.72
C VAL A 89 -6.15 9.55 10.89
N ASP A 90 -5.56 8.91 11.90
CA ASP A 90 -4.12 8.73 11.93
C ASP A 90 -3.76 7.49 11.10
N VAL A 91 -2.80 7.65 10.18
CA VAL A 91 -2.31 6.56 9.33
C VAL A 91 -0.83 6.33 9.63
N SER A 92 -0.48 5.09 9.99
CA SER A 92 0.90 4.60 9.97
C SER A 92 0.98 3.47 8.94
N LEU A 93 1.90 3.56 7.98
CA LEU A 93 2.06 2.58 6.93
C LEU A 93 3.54 2.25 6.79
N THR A 94 3.88 0.97 6.93
CA THR A 94 5.22 0.47 6.63
C THR A 94 5.15 -0.42 5.39
N SER A 95 5.95 -0.08 4.40
CA SER A 95 6.07 -0.85 3.15
C SER A 95 7.52 -1.13 2.81
N ARG A 96 7.72 -2.13 1.96
CA ARG A 96 9.01 -2.49 1.40
C ARG A 96 9.00 -2.22 -0.09
N PHE A 97 9.95 -1.41 -0.55
CA PHE A 97 10.20 -1.14 -1.96
C PHE A 97 10.90 -2.33 -2.61
N ILE A 98 10.35 -2.84 -3.70
CA ILE A 98 10.87 -3.99 -4.46
C ILE A 98 11.21 -3.51 -5.87
N THR A 99 12.45 -3.72 -6.28
CA THR A 99 12.94 -3.33 -7.61
C THR A 99 14.12 -4.21 -8.02
N ASP A 100 14.30 -4.41 -9.32
CA ASP A 100 15.48 -5.06 -9.91
C ASP A 100 16.52 -4.05 -10.41
N SER A 101 16.25 -2.75 -10.23
CA SER A 101 17.17 -1.68 -10.61
C SER A 101 18.46 -1.73 -9.78
N SER A 102 19.61 -1.61 -10.45
CA SER A 102 20.92 -1.42 -9.80
C SER A 102 21.18 0.03 -9.37
N TYR A 103 20.28 0.95 -9.75
CA TYR A 103 20.38 2.36 -9.40
C TYR A 103 19.76 2.60 -8.02
N HIS A 104 20.38 3.49 -7.25
CA HIS A 104 19.89 3.90 -5.94
C HIS A 104 19.58 5.40 -5.95
N PRO A 105 18.44 5.81 -6.53
CA PRO A 105 18.08 7.22 -6.57
C PRO A 105 17.55 7.70 -5.20
N ASP A 106 17.73 8.98 -4.94
CA ASP A 106 17.00 9.68 -3.90
C ASP A 106 15.63 10.07 -4.49
N LEU A 107 14.55 9.69 -3.81
CA LEU A 107 13.17 10.02 -4.18
C LEU A 107 12.72 11.16 -3.28
N GLU A 108 12.32 12.28 -3.85
CA GLU A 108 11.83 13.44 -3.11
C GLU A 108 10.40 13.19 -2.61
N ALA A 109 10.06 13.80 -1.47
CA ALA A 109 8.75 13.74 -0.87
C ALA A 109 7.66 14.24 -1.83
N PHE A 110 6.50 13.59 -1.80
CA PHE A 110 5.35 13.97 -2.64
C PHE A 110 4.02 13.62 -1.99
N ASN A 111 2.94 14.25 -2.46
CA ASN A 111 1.59 13.89 -2.04
C ASN A 111 1.02 12.81 -2.95
N ALA A 112 0.69 11.66 -2.37
CA ALA A 112 0.02 10.56 -3.03
C ALA A 112 -1.50 10.67 -2.86
N SER A 113 -2.24 10.41 -3.92
CA SER A 113 -3.70 10.20 -3.90
C SER A 113 -3.98 8.71 -4.04
N LEU A 114 -4.84 8.15 -3.17
CA LEU A 114 -5.15 6.72 -3.15
C LEU A 114 -6.56 6.44 -3.66
N TYR A 115 -6.70 5.44 -4.53
CA TYR A 115 -7.95 5.07 -5.21
C TYR A 115 -8.22 3.58 -5.05
N LEU A 116 -9.49 3.20 -4.98
CA LEU A 116 -9.87 1.80 -5.18
C LEU A 116 -9.85 1.46 -6.67
N GLN A 117 -9.68 0.18 -6.99
CA GLN A 117 -9.72 -0.32 -8.35
C GLN A 117 -11.01 0.12 -9.08
N GLY A 118 -10.85 0.67 -10.30
CA GLY A 118 -11.96 1.11 -11.14
C GLY A 118 -12.63 2.41 -10.69
N ARG A 119 -12.03 3.16 -9.74
CA ARG A 119 -12.50 4.46 -9.28
C ARG A 119 -11.63 5.60 -9.83
N ASP A 120 -12.23 6.77 -9.99
CA ASP A 120 -11.63 7.99 -10.54
C ASP A 120 -11.42 9.09 -9.48
N ARG A 121 -11.91 8.88 -8.24
CA ARG A 121 -11.80 9.81 -7.11
C ARG A 121 -11.06 9.14 -5.97
N SER A 122 -10.13 9.88 -5.34
CA SER A 122 -9.33 9.35 -4.24
C SER A 122 -10.16 9.25 -2.96
N PHE A 123 -9.89 8.24 -2.14
CA PHE A 123 -10.51 8.09 -0.81
C PHE A 123 -9.72 8.81 0.29
N ILE A 124 -8.39 8.91 0.13
CA ILE A 124 -7.49 9.63 1.04
C ILE A 124 -6.24 10.10 0.29
N ASN A 125 -5.61 11.16 0.79
CA ASN A 125 -4.32 11.63 0.31
C ASN A 125 -3.29 11.49 1.42
N LEU A 126 -2.12 10.93 1.09
CA LEU A 126 -1.02 10.72 2.03
C LEU A 126 0.25 11.44 1.59
N GLY A 127 0.97 12.03 2.53
CA GLY A 127 2.31 12.57 2.31
C GLY A 127 3.34 11.45 2.34
N ILE A 128 3.96 11.16 1.20
CA ILE A 128 5.06 10.20 1.10
C ILE A 128 6.37 10.96 1.39
N PRO A 129 7.19 10.51 2.35
CA PRO A 129 8.42 11.21 2.72
C PRO A 129 9.53 11.01 1.68
N ASP A 130 10.62 11.77 1.85
CA ASP A 130 11.86 11.55 1.10
C ASP A 130 12.42 10.14 1.38
N ILE A 131 12.96 9.50 0.35
CA ILE A 131 13.60 8.19 0.43
C ILE A 131 15.00 8.30 -0.17
N ASP A 132 16.01 8.32 0.71
CA ASP A 132 17.41 8.37 0.30
C ASP A 132 17.89 7.00 -0.21
N GLY A 133 18.53 6.99 -1.37
CA GLY A 133 19.15 5.80 -1.95
C GLY A 133 18.22 4.60 -2.07
N ALA A 134 17.02 4.81 -2.61
CA ALA A 134 15.99 3.78 -2.78
C ALA A 134 16.54 2.56 -3.56
N LYS A 135 16.43 1.37 -2.97
CA LYS A 135 16.94 0.12 -3.52
C LYS A 135 16.04 -1.04 -3.13
N ASN A 136 16.30 -2.22 -3.69
CA ASN A 136 15.54 -3.40 -3.33
C ASN A 136 15.56 -3.65 -1.82
N GLY A 137 14.38 -3.78 -1.23
CA GLY A 137 14.21 -3.97 0.21
C GLY A 137 14.22 -2.70 1.05
N THR A 138 14.35 -1.50 0.47
CA THR A 138 14.22 -0.23 1.21
C THR A 138 12.88 -0.20 1.93
N VAL A 139 12.90 0.13 3.22
CA VAL A 139 11.70 0.28 4.05
C VAL A 139 11.23 1.72 3.94
N VAL A 140 9.96 1.91 3.64
CA VAL A 140 9.31 3.22 3.56
C VAL A 140 8.25 3.28 4.66
N GLN A 141 8.36 4.28 5.52
CA GLN A 141 7.43 4.53 6.62
C GLN A 141 6.68 5.83 6.35
N VAL A 142 5.36 5.76 6.33
CA VAL A 142 4.48 6.92 6.21
C VAL A 142 3.74 7.04 7.52
N ASP A 143 4.01 8.10 8.27
CA ASP A 143 3.35 8.41 9.53
C ASP A 143 2.65 9.76 9.41
N GLN A 144 1.34 9.73 9.16
CA GLN A 144 0.53 10.91 8.96
C GLN A 144 -0.55 11.01 10.04
N LYS A 145 -0.44 12.09 10.83
CA LYS A 145 -1.44 12.45 11.83
C LYS A 145 -2.56 13.26 11.22
N ALA A 146 -3.79 13.00 11.66
CA ALA A 146 -5.00 13.67 11.19
C ALA A 146 -5.12 13.76 9.66
N ALA A 147 -4.80 12.66 8.96
CA ALA A 147 -4.96 12.56 7.51
C ALA A 147 -6.42 12.82 7.12
N VAL A 148 -6.63 13.75 6.18
CA VAL A 148 -7.96 14.24 5.80
C VAL A 148 -8.64 13.23 4.88
N ILE A 149 -9.87 12.84 5.24
CA ILE A 149 -10.75 12.03 4.40
C ILE A 149 -11.35 12.95 3.31
N GLY A 150 -10.66 13.03 2.17
CA GLY A 150 -11.02 13.96 1.09
C GLY A 150 -12.34 13.65 0.38
N ASN A 151 -12.75 12.37 0.37
CA ASN A 151 -14.02 11.94 -0.21
C ASN A 151 -14.64 10.84 0.65
N ARG A 152 -15.65 11.22 1.43
CA ARG A 152 -16.34 10.32 2.36
C ARG A 152 -16.95 9.10 1.68
N ASP A 153 -17.60 9.27 0.52
CA ASP A 153 -18.21 8.14 -0.19
C ASP A 153 -17.18 7.11 -0.68
N GLU A 154 -16.01 7.57 -1.16
CA GLU A 154 -14.95 6.65 -1.57
C GLU A 154 -14.24 6.02 -0.36
N PHE A 155 -14.16 6.74 0.77
CA PHE A 155 -13.63 6.18 2.02
C PHE A 155 -14.58 5.16 2.66
N GLU A 156 -15.89 5.39 2.62
CA GLU A 156 -16.93 4.41 2.96
C GLU A 156 -16.76 3.13 2.13
N ARG A 157 -16.63 3.26 0.80
CA ARG A 157 -16.36 2.12 -0.08
C ARG A 157 -15.05 1.42 0.24
N TYR A 158 -14.03 2.16 0.65
CA TYR A 158 -12.75 1.58 1.08
C TYR A 158 -12.93 0.73 2.33
N CYS A 159 -13.68 1.20 3.33
CA CYS A 159 -14.01 0.42 4.52
C CYS A 159 -14.87 -0.81 4.19
N GLU A 160 -15.88 -0.67 3.33
CA GLU A 160 -16.70 -1.80 2.84
C GLU A 160 -15.84 -2.85 2.13
N THR A 161 -14.99 -2.42 1.21
CA THR A 161 -14.09 -3.30 0.44
C THR A 161 -13.09 -4.00 1.36
N THR A 162 -12.56 -3.27 2.35
CA THR A 162 -11.62 -3.80 3.35
C THR A 162 -12.27 -4.87 4.20
N LEU A 163 -13.50 -4.66 4.66
CA LEU A 163 -14.23 -5.64 5.48
C LEU A 163 -14.68 -6.86 4.66
N GLY A 164 -15.18 -6.64 3.44
CA GLY A 164 -15.82 -7.68 2.63
C GLY A 164 -14.88 -8.58 1.82
N SER A 165 -13.69 -8.10 1.47
CA SER A 165 -12.79 -8.81 0.55
C SER A 165 -11.74 -9.66 1.27
N GLU A 166 -11.32 -10.76 0.65
CA GLU A 166 -10.12 -11.51 1.05
C GLU A 166 -8.85 -10.72 0.70
N GLU A 167 -8.80 -10.19 -0.53
CA GLU A 167 -7.77 -9.29 -1.02
C GLU A 167 -8.40 -8.22 -1.93
N TYR A 168 -7.81 -7.04 -1.98
CA TYR A 168 -8.24 -5.95 -2.86
C TYR A 168 -7.04 -5.10 -3.31
N THR A 169 -7.21 -4.35 -4.40
CA THR A 169 -6.13 -3.53 -4.97
C THR A 169 -6.39 -2.04 -4.75
N VAL A 170 -5.38 -1.35 -4.23
CA VAL A 170 -5.33 0.11 -4.09
C VAL A 170 -4.36 0.68 -5.11
N PHE A 171 -4.77 1.74 -5.80
CA PHE A 171 -3.94 2.51 -6.72
C PHE A 171 -3.42 3.77 -6.04
N LEU A 172 -2.17 4.09 -6.31
CA LEU A 172 -1.49 5.29 -5.84
C LEU A 172 -1.08 6.12 -7.05
N THR A 173 -1.45 7.40 -7.04
CA THR A 173 -0.95 8.38 -8.02
C THR A 173 -0.28 9.55 -7.34
N GLY A 174 0.79 10.07 -7.93
CA GLY A 174 1.46 11.29 -7.47
C GLY A 174 2.61 11.65 -8.40
N SER A 175 3.30 12.76 -8.13
CA SER A 175 4.49 13.16 -8.87
C SER A 175 5.52 13.72 -7.90
N GLY A 176 6.78 13.31 -8.06
CA GLY A 176 7.87 13.74 -7.18
C GLY A 176 9.19 13.84 -7.91
N GLY A 177 10.12 14.57 -7.30
CA GLY A 177 11.50 14.65 -7.77
C GLY A 177 12.23 13.32 -7.57
N LEU A 178 13.18 13.05 -8.46
CA LEU A 178 14.07 11.91 -8.41
C LEU A 178 15.46 12.37 -8.79
N LYS A 179 16.45 11.99 -7.98
CA LYS A 179 17.85 12.33 -8.22
C LYS A 179 18.76 11.13 -8.12
N GLN A 180 19.57 10.91 -9.15
CA GLN A 180 20.57 9.84 -9.17
C GLN A 180 21.99 10.42 -9.02
N GLY A 181 22.53 10.36 -7.80
CA GLY A 181 23.90 10.83 -7.53
C GLY A 181 24.12 12.29 -7.91
N SER A 182 25.09 12.55 -8.79
CA SER A 182 25.41 13.91 -9.28
C SER A 182 24.65 14.33 -10.54
N LEU A 183 23.76 13.48 -11.06
CA LEU A 183 22.92 13.85 -12.19
C LEU A 183 21.91 14.94 -11.76
N PRO A 184 21.46 15.79 -12.71
CA PRO A 184 20.38 16.74 -12.44
C PRO A 184 19.13 16.03 -11.90
N SER A 185 18.35 16.69 -11.05
CA SER A 185 17.04 16.17 -10.62
C SER A 185 16.10 16.09 -11.83
N THR A 186 15.28 15.05 -11.87
CA THR A 186 14.19 14.86 -12.84
C THR A 186 12.88 14.63 -12.09
N ASN A 187 11.74 14.85 -12.73
CA ASN A 187 10.44 14.50 -12.16
C ASN A 187 10.03 13.10 -12.64
N VAL A 188 9.37 12.34 -11.78
CA VAL A 188 8.74 11.05 -12.11
C VAL A 188 7.28 11.06 -11.66
N ASP A 189 6.45 10.39 -12.44
CA ASP A 189 5.04 10.18 -12.12
C ASP A 189 4.87 8.79 -11.50
N TYR A 190 4.31 8.76 -10.30
CA TYR A 190 3.94 7.52 -9.64
C TYR A 190 2.54 7.12 -10.09
N ASN A 191 2.42 5.91 -10.64
CA ASN A 191 1.15 5.29 -10.97
C ASN A 191 1.27 3.78 -10.71
N ASN A 192 1.18 3.43 -9.44
CA ASN A 192 1.44 2.08 -8.96
C ASN A 192 0.20 1.54 -8.27
N SER A 193 0.10 0.22 -8.19
CA SER A 193 -0.96 -0.46 -7.45
C SER A 193 -0.36 -1.43 -6.45
N VAL A 194 -1.07 -1.63 -5.34
CA VAL A 194 -0.71 -2.61 -4.31
C VAL A 194 -1.91 -3.47 -3.97
N THR A 195 -1.69 -4.77 -3.89
CA THR A 195 -2.68 -5.73 -3.39
C THR A 195 -2.55 -5.86 -1.88
N ILE A 196 -3.66 -5.71 -1.18
CA ILE A 196 -3.77 -5.71 0.27
C ILE A 196 -4.73 -6.82 0.68
N LYS A 197 -4.41 -7.54 1.75
CA LYS A 197 -5.38 -8.45 2.39
C LYS A 197 -6.47 -7.66 3.10
N GLY A 198 -7.72 -8.01 2.83
CA GLY A 198 -8.86 -7.51 3.60
C GLY A 198 -9.14 -8.37 4.83
N LEU A 199 -10.30 -8.16 5.43
CA LEU A 199 -10.77 -8.85 6.63
C LEU A 199 -11.62 -10.09 6.32
N ASN A 200 -11.87 -10.37 5.04
CA ASN A 200 -12.56 -11.56 4.55
C ASN A 200 -13.89 -11.84 5.27
N GLN A 201 -14.74 -10.81 5.43
CA GLN A 201 -16.04 -10.89 6.11
C GLN A 201 -15.95 -11.40 7.57
N LEU A 202 -14.78 -11.26 8.20
CA LEU A 202 -14.47 -11.81 9.52
C LEU A 202 -14.69 -13.34 9.59
N LYS A 203 -14.51 -14.05 8.47
CA LYS A 203 -14.69 -15.49 8.38
C LYS A 203 -13.83 -16.22 9.43
N GLY A 204 -14.48 -17.07 10.22
CA GLY A 204 -13.85 -17.74 11.36
C GLY A 204 -14.07 -17.03 12.70
N LEU A 205 -14.92 -15.99 12.73
CA LEU A 205 -15.43 -15.43 13.97
C LEU A 205 -16.14 -16.52 14.79
N THR A 206 -15.78 -16.64 16.06
CA THR A 206 -16.41 -17.58 16.99
C THR A 206 -16.81 -16.89 18.28
N VAL A 207 -17.89 -17.39 18.88
CA VAL A 207 -18.34 -16.98 20.21
C VAL A 207 -18.10 -18.13 21.18
N THR A 208 -17.51 -17.83 22.32
CA THR A 208 -17.14 -18.79 23.36
C THR A 208 -17.47 -18.23 24.75
N ASN A 209 -17.46 -19.08 25.77
CA ASN A 209 -17.65 -18.67 27.17
C ASN A 209 -18.93 -17.83 27.38
N PHE A 210 -19.98 -18.14 26.62
CA PHE A 210 -21.24 -17.42 26.70
C PHE A 210 -22.08 -17.92 27.87
N SER A 211 -22.59 -16.99 28.68
CA SER A 211 -23.35 -17.28 29.89
C SER A 211 -24.51 -16.29 30.02
N LEU A 212 -25.67 -16.79 30.47
CA LEU A 212 -26.77 -15.96 30.95
C LEU A 212 -26.44 -15.46 32.36
N LEU A 213 -26.73 -14.19 32.62
CA LEU A 213 -26.49 -13.56 33.91
C LEU A 213 -27.72 -13.74 34.80
N SER A 214 -27.50 -14.05 36.08
CA SER A 214 -28.61 -14.15 37.04
C SER A 214 -29.29 -12.81 37.32
N ASN A 215 -28.60 -11.70 37.08
CA ASN A 215 -29.13 -10.34 37.21
C ASN A 215 -28.66 -9.51 36.01
N THR A 216 -29.47 -8.54 35.59
CA THR A 216 -29.08 -7.58 34.56
C THR A 216 -27.99 -6.64 35.09
N LEU A 217 -26.99 -6.35 34.27
CA LEU A 217 -25.97 -5.35 34.56
C LEU A 217 -26.54 -3.93 34.46
N GLU A 218 -25.78 -2.94 34.96
CA GLU A 218 -26.13 -1.52 34.79
C GLU A 218 -26.24 -1.10 33.32
N SER A 219 -25.48 -1.78 32.44
CA SER A 219 -25.55 -1.62 30.97
C SER A 219 -26.87 -2.13 30.37
N GLY A 220 -27.70 -2.84 31.14
CA GLY A 220 -28.89 -3.54 30.65
C GLY A 220 -28.62 -4.92 30.04
N ALA A 221 -27.35 -5.35 30.02
CA ALA A 221 -26.97 -6.67 29.55
C ALA A 221 -27.47 -7.77 30.50
N ASN A 222 -28.03 -8.83 29.94
CA ASN A 222 -28.44 -10.05 30.66
C ASN A 222 -27.60 -11.27 30.28
N SER A 223 -26.61 -11.10 29.40
CA SER A 223 -25.69 -12.15 29.01
C SER A 223 -24.31 -11.58 28.72
N ARG A 224 -23.29 -12.44 28.80
CA ARG A 224 -21.91 -12.10 28.48
C ARG A 224 -21.23 -13.25 27.76
N GLY A 225 -20.22 -12.94 26.96
CA GLY A 225 -19.42 -13.95 26.28
C GLY A 225 -18.07 -13.41 25.84
N GLN A 226 -17.32 -14.25 25.12
CA GLN A 226 -16.11 -13.84 24.44
C GLN A 226 -16.28 -14.06 22.94
N VAL A 227 -15.93 -13.05 22.15
CA VAL A 227 -15.86 -13.16 20.69
C VAL A 227 -14.41 -13.19 20.25
N MET A 228 -14.04 -14.19 19.46
CA MET A 228 -12.77 -14.23 18.75
C MET A 228 -12.99 -13.73 17.33
N ILE A 229 -12.33 -12.65 16.96
CA ILE A 229 -12.40 -12.04 15.63
C ILE A 229 -11.04 -12.25 14.93
N PRO A 230 -11.00 -13.03 13.84
CA PRO A 230 -9.79 -13.21 13.05
C PRO A 230 -9.55 -11.98 12.16
N ASN A 231 -8.29 -11.58 12.07
CA ASN A 231 -7.80 -10.58 11.15
C ASN A 231 -6.64 -11.17 10.33
N PRO A 232 -6.90 -11.66 9.12
CA PRO A 232 -5.88 -12.28 8.26
C PRO A 232 -4.95 -11.26 7.58
N SER A 233 -5.18 -9.96 7.80
CA SER A 233 -4.45 -8.86 7.17
C SER A 233 -3.31 -8.32 8.04
N VAL A 234 -2.57 -7.36 7.49
CA VAL A 234 -1.56 -6.56 8.21
C VAL A 234 -2.15 -5.26 8.79
N LEU A 235 -3.48 -5.12 8.74
CA LEU A 235 -4.18 -3.92 9.16
C LEU A 235 -4.41 -3.93 10.68
N THR A 236 -4.09 -2.84 11.35
CA THR A 236 -4.60 -2.50 12.67
C THR A 236 -5.66 -1.41 12.54
N LEU A 237 -6.86 -1.64 13.03
CA LEU A 237 -7.99 -0.71 12.91
C LEU A 237 -8.56 -0.40 14.30
N ALA A 238 -8.49 0.87 14.72
CA ALA A 238 -9.31 1.35 15.83
C ALA A 238 -10.72 1.64 15.31
N LEU A 239 -11.72 0.92 15.82
CA LEU A 239 -13.13 0.98 15.40
C LEU A 239 -14.01 1.72 16.41
N GLY A 240 -13.48 2.09 17.58
CA GLY A 240 -14.24 2.69 18.66
C GLY A 240 -15.27 1.74 19.26
N ASP A 241 -16.38 2.27 19.76
CA ASP A 241 -17.49 1.50 20.28
C ASP A 241 -18.35 0.97 19.13
N VAL A 242 -18.40 -0.36 18.98
CA VAL A 242 -19.14 -1.03 17.93
C VAL A 242 -20.42 -1.64 18.49
N TYR A 243 -21.55 -1.32 17.85
CA TYR A 243 -22.86 -1.82 18.21
C TYR A 243 -23.32 -2.81 17.13
N ILE A 244 -23.77 -3.98 17.55
CA ILE A 244 -24.21 -5.05 16.64
C ILE A 244 -25.56 -5.60 17.07
N ASP A 245 -26.33 -6.04 16.09
CA ASP A 245 -27.59 -6.75 16.25
C ASP A 245 -27.43 -8.17 15.67
N MET A 246 -28.00 -9.15 16.36
CA MET A 246 -27.87 -10.57 16.03
C MET A 246 -29.23 -11.17 15.70
N TYR A 247 -29.26 -11.96 14.62
CA TYR A 247 -30.47 -12.55 14.08
C TYR A 247 -30.27 -14.04 13.77
N VAL A 248 -31.36 -14.80 13.83
CA VAL A 248 -31.44 -16.16 13.29
C VAL A 248 -32.65 -16.19 12.37
N ASN A 249 -32.45 -16.43 11.08
CA ASN A 249 -33.51 -16.42 10.07
C ASN A 249 -34.41 -15.16 10.17
N ASP A 250 -33.77 -13.98 10.12
CA ASP A 250 -34.38 -12.65 10.30
C ASP A 250 -35.10 -12.40 11.64
N THR A 251 -35.07 -13.35 12.58
CA THR A 251 -35.61 -13.17 13.93
C THR A 251 -34.54 -12.55 14.82
N PHE A 252 -34.83 -11.37 15.39
CA PHE A 252 -33.93 -10.71 16.33
C PHE A 252 -33.75 -11.53 17.61
N ILE A 253 -32.51 -11.87 17.96
CA ILE A 253 -32.20 -12.67 19.14
C ILE A 253 -31.39 -11.91 20.19
N ALA A 254 -30.59 -10.92 19.81
CA ALA A 254 -29.78 -10.16 20.76
C ALA A 254 -29.21 -8.90 20.12
N ASN A 255 -28.84 -7.92 20.94
CA ASN A 255 -27.89 -6.88 20.58
C ASN A 255 -26.68 -6.92 21.52
N ALA A 256 -25.53 -6.43 21.05
CA ALA A 256 -24.32 -6.37 21.84
C ALA A 256 -23.53 -5.09 21.56
N THR A 257 -22.72 -4.70 22.54
CA THR A 257 -21.77 -3.60 22.40
C THR A 257 -20.35 -4.11 22.65
N MET A 258 -19.44 -3.73 21.76
CA MET A 258 -17.99 -3.96 21.87
C MET A 258 -17.32 -2.61 22.09
N PRO A 259 -17.02 -2.24 23.35
CA PRO A 259 -16.42 -0.95 23.64
C PRO A 259 -14.95 -0.90 23.21
N SER A 260 -14.50 0.24 22.70
CA SER A 260 -13.09 0.52 22.35
C SER A 260 -12.44 -0.58 21.50
N LEU A 261 -13.17 -1.09 20.51
CA LEU A 261 -12.72 -2.18 19.67
C LEU A 261 -11.52 -1.73 18.82
N THR A 262 -10.40 -2.42 18.98
CA THR A 262 -9.21 -2.26 18.12
C THR A 262 -8.82 -3.62 17.58
N LEU A 263 -8.96 -3.82 16.27
CA LEU A 263 -8.63 -5.07 15.59
C LEU A 263 -7.18 -5.04 15.14
N THR A 264 -6.36 -5.98 15.62
CA THR A 264 -4.94 -6.10 15.25
C THR A 264 -4.70 -7.36 14.40
N PRO A 265 -3.58 -7.50 13.67
CA PRO A 265 -3.29 -8.72 12.91
C PRO A 265 -3.34 -10.00 13.76
N GLY A 266 -4.01 -11.04 13.25
CA GLY A 266 -4.17 -12.33 13.94
C GLY A 266 -5.54 -12.51 14.61
N ASN A 267 -5.61 -13.40 15.60
CA ASN A 267 -6.85 -13.69 16.32
C ASN A 267 -6.97 -12.77 17.54
N ASN A 268 -8.05 -12.01 17.61
CA ASN A 268 -8.30 -11.06 18.69
C ASN A 268 -9.52 -11.54 19.51
N THR A 269 -9.39 -11.62 20.82
CA THR A 269 -10.50 -12.03 21.70
C THR A 269 -10.98 -10.86 22.54
N TYR A 270 -12.28 -10.57 22.48
CA TYR A 270 -12.93 -9.49 23.22
C TYR A 270 -14.03 -10.03 24.11
N LEU A 271 -14.19 -9.41 25.28
CA LEU A 271 -15.39 -9.61 26.10
C LEU A 271 -16.55 -8.85 25.47
N ILE A 272 -17.70 -9.51 25.37
CA ILE A 272 -18.94 -8.91 24.89
C ILE A 272 -20.00 -8.99 25.98
N GLU A 273 -20.74 -7.89 26.11
CA GLU A 273 -21.98 -7.82 26.88
C GLU A 273 -23.15 -7.69 25.90
N SER A 274 -24.20 -8.46 26.15
CA SER A 274 -25.37 -8.50 25.27
C SER A 274 -26.68 -8.49 26.04
N THR A 275 -27.71 -7.96 25.38
CA THR A 275 -29.10 -8.14 25.80
C THR A 275 -29.74 -9.17 24.89
N THR A 276 -29.85 -10.40 25.39
CA THR A 276 -30.42 -11.55 24.69
C THR A 276 -31.94 -11.63 24.92
N ASN A 277 -32.68 -11.83 23.84
CA ASN A 277 -34.09 -12.16 23.87
C ASN A 277 -34.27 -13.67 24.10
N GLU A 278 -34.17 -14.07 25.37
CA GLU A 278 -34.24 -15.47 25.80
C GLU A 278 -35.53 -16.17 25.36
N THR A 279 -36.65 -15.43 25.29
CA THR A 279 -37.93 -15.98 24.81
C THR A 279 -37.87 -16.36 23.33
N GLN A 280 -37.31 -15.48 22.49
CA GLN A 280 -37.15 -15.79 21.06
C GLN A 280 -36.17 -16.94 20.84
N VAL A 281 -35.06 -16.97 21.59
CA VAL A 281 -34.11 -18.10 21.54
C VAL A 281 -34.81 -19.41 21.92
N ALA A 282 -35.61 -19.41 22.99
CA ALA A 282 -36.36 -20.60 23.41
C ALA A 282 -37.40 -21.05 22.36
N LEU A 283 -38.03 -20.12 21.64
CA LEU A 283 -38.95 -20.44 20.54
C LEU A 283 -38.23 -21.00 19.31
N LEU A 284 -37.04 -20.49 18.99
CA LEU A 284 -36.19 -21.02 17.92
C LEU A 284 -35.79 -22.47 18.21
N LEU A 285 -35.37 -22.77 19.44
CA LEU A 285 -34.96 -24.12 19.86
C LEU A 285 -36.08 -25.18 19.76
N GLN A 286 -37.35 -24.77 19.68
CA GLN A 286 -38.47 -25.69 19.46
C GLN A 286 -38.61 -26.12 17.99
N GLN A 287 -37.91 -25.47 17.07
CA GLN A 287 -37.94 -25.79 15.65
C GLN A 287 -36.94 -26.91 15.36
N ASP A 288 -37.33 -27.89 14.55
CA ASP A 288 -36.50 -29.05 14.19
C ASP A 288 -35.10 -28.66 13.67
N GLU A 289 -34.98 -27.52 12.98
CA GLU A 289 -33.71 -27.01 12.43
C GLU A 289 -32.72 -26.58 13.51
N TYR A 290 -33.19 -26.02 14.63
CA TYR A 290 -32.35 -25.42 15.68
C TYR A 290 -32.34 -26.23 16.97
N HIS A 291 -33.12 -27.32 17.02
CA HIS A 291 -33.28 -28.18 18.19
C HIS A 291 -31.96 -28.77 18.70
N CYS A 292 -30.89 -28.82 17.89
CA CYS A 292 -29.59 -29.30 18.32
C CYS A 292 -28.70 -28.25 19.04
N GLY A 293 -29.21 -27.03 19.26
CA GLY A 293 -28.51 -25.98 20.01
C GLY A 293 -27.42 -25.27 19.22
N VAL A 294 -27.33 -25.48 17.91
CA VAL A 294 -26.44 -24.73 17.01
C VAL A 294 -27.28 -23.74 16.21
N LEU A 295 -27.07 -22.45 16.45
CA LEU A 295 -27.79 -21.37 15.81
C LEU A 295 -26.93 -20.71 14.72
N PRO A 296 -27.39 -20.63 13.46
CA PRO A 296 -26.72 -19.82 12.45
C PRO A 296 -27.02 -18.33 12.71
N VAL A 297 -26.12 -17.65 13.40
CA VAL A 297 -26.30 -16.25 13.80
C VAL A 297 -25.78 -15.32 12.71
N ASP A 298 -26.69 -14.54 12.13
CA ASP A 298 -26.36 -13.40 11.28
C ASP A 298 -26.09 -12.18 12.16
N ILE A 299 -24.87 -11.66 12.09
CA ILE A 299 -24.42 -10.48 12.81
C ILE A 299 -24.51 -9.28 11.86
N ARG A 300 -25.31 -8.29 12.24
CA ARG A 300 -25.51 -7.06 11.49
C ARG A 300 -24.96 -5.91 12.32
N GLY A 301 -23.93 -5.24 11.83
CA GLY A 301 -23.42 -4.07 12.51
C GLY A 301 -24.35 -2.87 12.35
N ASN A 302 -24.52 -2.11 13.42
CA ASN A 302 -25.46 -1.00 13.48
C ASN A 302 -24.71 0.33 13.34
N ARG A 303 -23.75 0.60 14.22
CA ARG A 303 -22.93 1.81 14.19
C ARG A 303 -21.59 1.60 14.86
N SER A 304 -20.65 2.46 14.50
CA SER A 304 -19.35 2.62 15.15
C SER A 304 -19.23 4.06 15.64
N VAL A 305 -18.78 4.24 16.88
CA VAL A 305 -18.69 5.54 17.56
C VAL A 305 -17.31 5.70 18.18
N ALA A 306 -16.65 6.83 17.94
CA ALA A 306 -15.42 7.20 18.64
C ALA A 306 -15.60 8.58 19.24
N ASP A 307 -15.23 8.74 20.52
CA ASP A 307 -15.31 10.00 21.27
C ASP A 307 -16.70 10.68 21.20
N GLY A 308 -17.77 9.88 21.13
CA GLY A 308 -19.15 10.35 21.03
C GLY A 308 -19.62 10.72 19.62
N GLU A 309 -18.76 10.62 18.61
CA GLU A 309 -19.09 10.90 17.21
C GLU A 309 -19.26 9.61 16.39
N VAL A 310 -20.26 9.60 15.51
CA VAL A 310 -20.54 8.45 14.64
C VAL A 310 -19.53 8.40 13.50
N LEU A 311 -18.83 7.28 13.39
CA LEU A 311 -17.93 6.97 12.29
C LEU A 311 -18.76 6.38 11.15
N SER A 312 -19.27 7.25 10.27
CA SER A 312 -20.15 6.86 9.15
C SER A 312 -19.53 5.78 8.25
N TYR A 313 -18.24 5.87 7.97
CA TYR A 313 -17.52 4.92 7.11
C TYR A 313 -17.41 3.51 7.68
N TYR A 314 -17.15 3.37 8.99
CA TYR A 314 -17.20 2.06 9.62
C TYR A 314 -18.64 1.58 9.78
N SER A 315 -19.56 2.48 10.12
CA SER A 315 -20.98 2.12 10.28
C SER A 315 -21.57 1.56 8.97
N LYS A 316 -21.29 2.18 7.82
CA LYS A 316 -21.74 1.66 6.52
C LYS A 316 -21.11 0.32 6.16
N ALA A 317 -19.80 0.16 6.37
CA ALA A 317 -19.13 -1.11 6.14
C ALA A 317 -19.76 -2.24 6.97
N LEU A 318 -19.97 -1.98 8.26
CA LEU A 318 -20.59 -2.90 9.22
C LEU A 318 -22.05 -3.27 8.88
N GLN A 319 -22.79 -2.35 8.24
CA GLN A 319 -24.16 -2.60 7.78
C GLN A 319 -24.22 -3.35 6.43
N ALA A 320 -23.26 -3.10 5.55
CA ALA A 320 -23.26 -3.61 4.17
C ALA A 320 -22.69 -5.02 4.06
N VAL A 321 -21.73 -5.39 4.91
CA VAL A 321 -21.02 -6.67 4.81
C VAL A 321 -21.64 -7.70 5.75
N PRO A 322 -22.21 -8.81 5.23
CA PRO A 322 -22.78 -9.84 6.06
C PRO A 322 -21.69 -10.58 6.84
N VAL A 323 -21.92 -10.78 8.13
CA VAL A 323 -21.08 -11.62 9.00
C VAL A 323 -21.97 -12.70 9.59
N ARG A 324 -21.55 -13.95 9.49
CA ARG A 324 -22.30 -15.10 10.01
C ARG A 324 -21.40 -16.04 10.78
N THR A 325 -21.92 -16.60 11.87
CA THR A 325 -21.23 -17.62 12.67
C THR A 325 -22.22 -18.68 13.14
N ASP A 326 -21.77 -19.93 13.21
CA ASP A 326 -22.56 -21.01 13.81
C ASP A 326 -22.28 -21.03 15.32
N PHE A 327 -23.26 -20.61 16.09
CA PHE A 327 -23.14 -20.45 17.53
C PHE A 327 -23.74 -21.63 18.28
N ASN A 328 -22.88 -22.42 18.92
CA ASN A 328 -23.30 -23.53 19.77
C ASN A 328 -23.63 -23.04 21.19
N ILE A 329 -24.92 -23.03 21.52
CA ILE A 329 -25.44 -22.60 22.83
C ILE A 329 -25.67 -23.77 23.80
N THR A 330 -25.42 -25.01 23.39
CA THR A 330 -25.59 -26.20 24.24
C THR A 330 -24.81 -26.09 25.56
N PRO A 331 -23.52 -25.67 25.58
CA PRO A 331 -22.80 -25.50 26.85
C PRO A 331 -23.47 -24.48 27.79
N THR A 332 -23.98 -23.38 27.23
CA THR A 332 -24.70 -22.34 28.00
C THR A 332 -25.99 -22.89 28.59
N LEU A 333 -26.74 -23.68 27.82
CA LEU A 333 -27.98 -24.30 28.30
C LEU A 333 -27.70 -25.34 29.38
N GLU A 334 -26.65 -26.15 29.23
CA GLU A 334 -26.21 -27.11 30.25
C GLU A 334 -25.85 -26.42 31.56
N GLU A 335 -25.05 -25.35 31.50
CA GLU A 335 -24.68 -24.55 32.67
C GLU A 335 -25.91 -23.92 33.36
N ALA A 336 -26.89 -23.49 32.58
CA ALA A 336 -28.16 -22.94 33.08
C ALA A 336 -29.14 -24.01 33.59
N GLY A 337 -28.83 -25.31 33.50
CA GLY A 337 -29.74 -26.39 33.86
C GLY A 337 -30.88 -26.64 32.86
N LEU A 338 -30.74 -26.10 31.65
CA LEU A 338 -31.70 -26.17 30.53
C LEU A 338 -31.26 -27.14 29.42
N GLY A 339 -30.26 -28.01 29.66
CA GLY A 339 -29.74 -28.93 28.65
C GLY A 339 -30.80 -29.88 28.04
N ALA A 340 -31.93 -30.11 28.72
CA ALA A 340 -33.04 -30.90 28.18
C ALA A 340 -33.84 -30.17 27.07
N ALA A 341 -33.62 -28.87 26.87
CA ALA A 341 -34.27 -28.07 25.84
C ALA A 341 -33.69 -28.28 24.43
N VAL A 342 -32.56 -28.99 24.33
CA VAL A 342 -31.96 -29.37 23.05
C VAL A 342 -32.01 -30.88 22.86
N GLY A 343 -32.21 -31.31 21.62
CA GLY A 343 -31.96 -32.68 21.23
C GLY A 343 -30.46 -32.94 21.34
N GLY A 344 -30.08 -34.10 21.87
CA GLY A 344 -28.66 -34.47 21.99
C GLY A 344 -27.86 -34.29 20.68
N PRO A 345 -26.53 -34.46 20.72
CA PRO A 345 -25.62 -34.13 19.62
C PRO A 345 -25.97 -34.77 18.25
N ASP A 346 -26.71 -35.89 18.25
CA ASP A 346 -27.18 -36.58 17.04
C ASP A 346 -28.38 -35.89 16.34
N SER A 347 -28.93 -34.83 16.93
CA SER A 347 -30.12 -34.13 16.42
C SER A 347 -29.81 -33.04 15.38
N CYS A 348 -28.53 -32.68 15.18
CA CYS A 348 -28.15 -31.79 14.09
C CYS A 348 -28.31 -32.55 12.76
N LYS A 349 -29.47 -32.45 12.11
CA LYS A 349 -29.56 -32.82 10.69
C LYS A 349 -28.68 -31.87 9.90
N SER A 350 -27.77 -32.42 9.10
CA SER A 350 -26.97 -31.67 8.13
C SER A 350 -27.93 -30.94 7.18
N SER A 351 -28.10 -29.63 7.37
CA SER A 351 -28.71 -28.75 6.37
C SER A 351 -27.83 -28.84 5.13
N SER A 352 -28.32 -29.55 4.11
CA SER A 352 -27.67 -29.69 2.79
C SER A 352 -28.03 -28.53 1.89
#